data_AF-A0A3M8H1G4-F1
#
_entry.id   AF-A0A3M8H1G4-F1
#
_cell.length_a   1.000
_cell.length_b   1.000
_cell.length_c   1.000
_cell.angle_alpha   90.00
_cell.angle_beta   90.00
_cell.angle_gamma   90.00
#
_symmetry.space_group_name_H-M   'P 1'
#
loop_
_entity.id
_entity.type
_entity.pdbx_description
1 polymer ?
#
loop_
_entity_poly.entity_id
_entity_poly.type
_entity_poly.pdbx_seq_one_letter_code
_entity_poly.pdbx_strand_id
1 'polypeptide(L)'
;MSIKVVTPFNDKETDHVYRVGDEYPAKGFEASSERIEFLSKPHPETKKVYLFVEEDQSKKDLKSDVDNEGEFPQSTGGGWYLLSNGEKIQGKEEALAAEKALKSGE
;
A
#
# COMPACT_ATOMS: atom_id res chain seq x y z
N MET A 1 -3.45 -19.23 -1.24
CA MET A 1 -2.97 -18.24 -0.26
C MET A 1 -2.55 -19.01 0.97
N SER A 2 -1.27 -18.96 1.31
CA SER A 2 -0.74 -19.61 2.51
C SER A 2 -0.32 -18.53 3.49
N ILE A 3 -0.83 -18.58 4.72
CA ILE A 3 -0.53 -17.55 5.72
C ILE A 3 0.20 -18.21 6.87
N LYS A 4 1.37 -17.66 7.19
CA LYS A 4 2.22 -18.14 8.27
C LYS A 4 2.43 -17.06 9.30
N VAL A 5 2.46 -17.45 10.55
CA VAL A 5 2.73 -16.52 11.65
C VAL A 5 4.22 -16.23 11.70
N VAL A 6 4.60 -14.96 11.73
CA VAL A 6 6.01 -14.51 11.82
C VAL A 6 6.35 -13.89 13.16
N THR A 7 5.35 -13.37 13.88
CA THR A 7 5.50 -12.89 15.26
C THR A 7 4.44 -13.58 16.10
N PRO A 8 4.81 -14.18 17.26
CA PRO A 8 3.83 -14.86 18.09
C PRO A 8 2.82 -13.85 18.66
N PHE A 9 1.55 -14.20 18.64
CA PHE A 9 0.48 -13.38 19.19
C PHE A 9 -0.62 -14.25 19.79
N ASN A 10 -1.34 -13.67 20.76
CA ASN A 10 -2.58 -14.23 21.27
C ASN A 10 -3.74 -13.60 20.50
N ASP A 11 -4.48 -14.43 19.79
CA ASP A 11 -5.68 -14.01 19.10
C ASP A 11 -6.87 -14.01 20.05
N LYS A 12 -7.40 -12.82 20.35
CA LYS A 12 -8.49 -12.64 21.32
C LYS A 12 -9.84 -13.17 20.82
N GLU A 13 -10.00 -13.39 19.51
CA GLU A 13 -11.26 -13.88 18.94
C GLU A 13 -11.36 -15.41 19.06
N THR A 14 -10.22 -16.08 18.90
CA THR A 14 -10.13 -17.55 18.93
C THR A 14 -9.54 -18.10 20.24
N ASP A 15 -9.11 -17.22 21.16
CA ASP A 15 -8.32 -17.53 22.36
C ASP A 15 -7.13 -18.46 22.04
N HIS A 16 -6.57 -18.30 20.83
CA HIS A 16 -5.52 -19.17 20.31
C HIS A 16 -4.18 -18.45 20.34
N VAL A 17 -3.16 -19.15 20.84
CA VAL A 17 -1.79 -18.62 20.91
C VAL A 17 -1.00 -19.15 19.72
N TYR A 18 -0.83 -18.30 18.71
CA TYR A 18 -0.03 -18.62 17.53
C TYR A 18 1.46 -18.42 17.79
N ARG A 19 2.30 -19.36 17.35
CA ARG A 19 3.76 -19.24 17.40
C ARG A 19 4.32 -19.00 16.02
N VAL A 20 5.58 -18.58 15.96
CA VAL A 20 6.27 -18.36 14.68
C VAL A 20 6.31 -19.66 13.88
N GLY A 21 5.85 -19.61 12.65
CA GLY A 21 5.73 -20.74 11.74
C GLY A 21 4.36 -21.44 11.76
N ASP A 22 3.47 -21.13 12.70
CA ASP A 22 2.11 -21.66 12.70
C ASP A 22 1.33 -21.21 11.47
N GLU A 23 0.43 -22.07 11.02
CA GLU A 23 -0.52 -21.78 9.95
C GLU A 23 -1.68 -20.95 10.50
N TYR A 24 -2.08 -19.92 9.75
CA TYR A 24 -3.20 -19.05 10.10
C TYR A 24 -4.25 -19.05 8.97
N PRO A 25 -5.55 -19.04 9.29
CA PRO A 25 -6.14 -19.25 10.61
C PRO A 25 -5.98 -20.69 11.12
N ALA A 26 -6.17 -20.92 12.42
CA ALA A 26 -6.19 -22.26 13.00
C ALA A 26 -7.21 -23.16 12.28
N LYS A 27 -6.90 -24.47 12.19
CA LYS A 27 -7.75 -25.42 11.48
C LYS A 27 -9.19 -25.42 12.03
N GLY A 28 -10.15 -25.10 11.16
CA GLY A 28 -11.57 -25.01 11.51
C GLY A 28 -12.04 -23.58 11.85
N PHE A 29 -11.15 -22.59 11.76
CA PHE A 29 -11.47 -21.18 11.84
C PHE A 29 -11.30 -20.51 10.48
N GLU A 30 -12.14 -19.53 10.18
CA GLU A 30 -12.01 -18.67 9.01
C GLU A 30 -11.70 -17.26 9.51
N ALA A 31 -10.59 -16.69 9.04
CA ALA A 31 -10.25 -15.31 9.34
C ALA A 31 -10.76 -14.41 8.21
N SER A 32 -11.39 -13.29 8.59
CA SER A 32 -11.78 -12.26 7.64
C SER A 32 -10.56 -11.66 6.94
N SER A 33 -10.69 -11.31 5.66
CA SER A 33 -9.61 -10.68 4.88
C SER A 33 -9.07 -9.41 5.55
N GLU A 34 -9.94 -8.61 6.17
CA GLU A 34 -9.55 -7.41 6.93
C GLU A 34 -8.63 -7.75 8.11
N ARG A 35 -8.90 -8.86 8.81
CA ARG A 35 -8.09 -9.32 9.94
C ARG A 35 -6.72 -9.80 9.48
N ILE A 36 -6.69 -10.55 8.37
CA ILE A 36 -5.46 -11.02 7.74
C ILE A 36 -4.61 -9.81 7.32
N GLU A 37 -5.22 -8.82 6.68
CA GLU A 37 -4.54 -7.60 6.24
C GLU A 37 -4.02 -6.77 7.42
N PHE A 38 -4.81 -6.66 8.49
CA PHE A 38 -4.39 -5.95 9.70
C PHE A 38 -3.17 -6.59 10.34
N LEU A 39 -3.14 -7.93 10.39
CA LEU A 39 -2.04 -8.68 10.99
C LEU A 39 -0.84 -8.84 10.05
N SER A 40 -1.03 -8.72 8.73
CA SER A 40 0.05 -8.72 7.74
C SER A 40 0.72 -7.36 7.55
N LYS A 41 0.06 -6.28 7.99
CA LYS A 41 0.63 -4.94 8.05
C LYS A 41 1.38 -4.69 9.36
N PRO A 42 2.36 -3.76 9.36
CA PRO A 42 3.06 -3.38 10.59
C PRO A 42 2.08 -2.68 11.55
N HIS A 43 1.95 -3.23 12.76
CA HIS A 43 1.05 -2.67 13.78
C HIS A 43 1.48 -1.25 14.17
N PRO A 44 0.54 -0.29 14.33
CA PRO A 44 0.89 1.11 14.61
C PRO A 44 1.70 1.29 15.90
N GLU A 45 1.41 0.51 16.93
CA GLU A 45 2.08 0.63 18.23
C GLU A 45 3.41 -0.11 18.32
N THR A 46 3.48 -1.33 17.78
CA THR A 46 4.66 -2.20 17.95
C THR A 46 5.56 -2.23 16.73
N LYS A 47 5.09 -1.71 15.59
CA LYS A 47 5.76 -1.76 14.27
C LYS A 47 6.14 -3.18 13.84
N LYS A 48 5.50 -4.19 14.42
CA LYS A 48 5.70 -5.61 14.12
C LYS A 48 4.60 -6.09 13.19
N VAL A 49 4.99 -6.97 12.27
CA VAL A 49 4.07 -7.74 11.42
C VAL A 49 3.85 -9.08 12.10
N TYR A 50 2.61 -9.56 12.16
CA TYR A 50 2.25 -10.81 12.83
C TYR A 50 2.08 -11.97 11.86
N LEU A 51 1.54 -11.70 10.68
CA LEU A 51 1.30 -12.69 9.64
C LEU A 51 2.11 -12.38 8.38
N PHE A 52 2.64 -13.43 7.77
CA PHE A 52 3.21 -13.39 6.45
C PHE A 52 2.27 -14.11 5.49
N VAL A 53 1.71 -13.33 4.56
CA VAL A 53 0.83 -13.84 3.52
C VAL A 53 1.71 -14.16 2.31
N GLU A 54 1.93 -15.44 2.04
CA GLU A 54 2.44 -15.90 0.74
C GLU A 54 1.28 -15.83 -0.26
N GLU A 55 1.00 -14.60 -0.69
CA GLU A 55 0.25 -14.34 -1.91
C GLU A 55 1.23 -14.44 -3.08
N ASP A 56 1.07 -15.50 -3.86
CA ASP A 56 1.64 -15.61 -5.21
C ASP A 56 1.37 -14.28 -5.93
N GLN A 57 2.45 -13.61 -6.37
CA GLN A 57 2.54 -12.21 -6.77
C GLN A 57 1.33 -11.66 -7.54
N SER A 58 0.32 -11.11 -6.85
CA SER A 58 -0.82 -10.49 -7.57
C SER A 58 -1.51 -9.34 -6.84
N LYS A 59 -0.96 -8.76 -5.76
CA LYS A 59 -1.38 -7.45 -5.24
C LYS A 59 -0.22 -6.66 -4.64
N LYS A 60 0.57 -6.07 -5.53
CA LYS A 60 1.53 -5.01 -5.22
C LYS A 60 0.87 -3.66 -5.51
N ASP A 61 -0.26 -3.37 -4.87
CA ASP A 61 -0.98 -2.09 -5.07
C ASP A 61 -0.94 -1.23 -3.81
N LEU A 62 0.23 -1.07 -3.18
CA LEU A 62 0.45 0.02 -2.22
C LEU A 62 1.95 0.29 -2.01
N LYS A 63 2.63 0.56 -3.12
CA LYS A 63 3.88 1.34 -3.18
C LYS A 63 3.84 2.05 -4.53
N SER A 64 3.35 3.29 -4.59
CA SER A 64 4.24 4.45 -4.72
C SER A 64 5.54 4.08 -5.43
N ASP A 65 5.50 4.00 -6.76
CA ASP A 65 6.58 4.22 -7.72
C ASP A 65 5.88 4.17 -9.10
N VAL A 66 5.53 5.34 -9.65
CA VAL A 66 6.20 5.85 -10.86
C VAL A 66 6.14 4.82 -11.99
N ASP A 67 4.95 4.62 -12.51
CA ASP A 67 4.73 4.38 -13.93
C ASP A 67 3.76 5.48 -14.37
N ASN A 68 4.32 6.65 -14.67
CA ASN A 68 3.55 7.80 -15.12
C ASN A 68 3.98 8.13 -16.55
N GLU A 69 3.55 7.28 -17.47
CA GLU A 69 3.23 7.69 -18.84
C GLU A 69 1.80 8.28 -18.94
N GLY A 70 1.17 8.66 -17.82
CA GLY A 70 -0.26 8.98 -17.77
C GLY A 70 -0.59 10.29 -17.06
N GLU A 71 -0.82 11.34 -17.87
CA GLU A 71 -1.48 12.60 -17.53
C GLU A 71 -0.79 13.51 -16.49
N PHE A 72 0.28 14.19 -16.90
CA PHE A 72 0.66 15.45 -16.25
C PHE A 72 -0.40 16.54 -16.51
N PRO A 73 -0.59 17.49 -15.57
CA PRO A 73 0.16 17.70 -14.33
C PRO A 73 -0.25 16.78 -13.16
N GLN A 74 0.73 16.20 -12.45
CA GLN A 74 0.49 15.32 -11.29
C GLN A 74 0.34 16.11 -9.98
N SER A 75 -0.73 15.90 -9.22
CA SER A 75 -0.91 16.55 -7.92
C SER A 75 0.01 15.92 -6.86
N THR A 76 0.93 16.71 -6.29
CA THR A 76 1.83 16.27 -5.20
C THR A 76 1.27 16.56 -3.81
N GLY A 77 0.02 17.05 -3.72
CA GLY A 77 -0.60 17.49 -2.48
C GLY A 77 -0.28 18.95 -2.12
N GLY A 78 -1.13 19.57 -1.29
CA GLY A 78 -0.95 20.96 -0.84
C GLY A 78 -1.14 22.03 -1.92
N GLY A 79 -1.85 21.70 -3.02
CA GLY A 79 -2.04 22.60 -4.16
C GLY A 79 -0.86 22.66 -5.13
N TRP A 80 0.14 21.80 -4.96
CA TRP A 80 1.29 21.68 -5.85
C TRP A 80 1.07 20.60 -6.91
N TYR A 81 1.57 20.90 -8.11
CA TYR A 81 1.43 20.07 -9.29
C TYR A 81 2.79 19.92 -9.98
N LEU A 82 3.18 18.69 -10.32
CA LEU A 82 4.39 18.34 -11.07
C LEU A 82 4.07 18.26 -12.57
N LEU A 83 4.86 18.93 -13.40
CA LEU A 83 4.76 18.98 -14.86
C LEU A 83 5.58 17.89 -15.54
N SER A 84 5.36 17.65 -16.84
CA SER A 84 6.13 16.68 -17.65
C SER A 84 7.63 16.97 -17.67
N ASN A 85 8.04 18.22 -17.47
CA ASN A 85 9.45 18.62 -17.43
C ASN A 85 10.09 18.49 -16.03
N GLY A 86 9.33 18.02 -15.03
CA GLY A 86 9.79 17.88 -13.65
C GLY A 86 9.69 19.15 -12.80
N GLU A 87 9.18 20.27 -13.33
CA GLU A 87 8.91 21.47 -12.54
C GLU A 87 7.64 21.32 -11.69
N LYS A 88 7.62 21.98 -10.53
CA LYS A 88 6.46 22.03 -9.64
C LYS A 88 5.86 23.43 -9.63
N ILE A 89 4.56 23.51 -9.87
CA ILE A 89 3.81 24.76 -9.86
C ILE A 89 2.63 24.66 -8.89
N GLN A 90 2.36 25.77 -8.22
CA GLN A 90 1.23 25.86 -7.30
C GLN A 90 0.00 26.31 -8.09
N GLY A 91 -1.12 25.62 -7.93
CA GLY A 91 -2.36 25.95 -8.64
C GLY A 91 -2.61 25.07 -9.85
N LYS A 92 -3.83 24.52 -9.91
CA LYS A 92 -4.26 23.58 -10.96
C LYS A 92 -4.25 24.22 -12.35
N GLU A 93 -4.71 25.47 -12.44
CA GLU A 93 -4.84 26.19 -13.70
C GLU A 93 -3.47 26.53 -14.29
N GLU A 94 -2.53 26.98 -13.45
CA GLU A 94 -1.15 27.27 -13.84
C GLU A 94 -0.44 25.99 -14.31
N ALA A 95 -0.67 24.88 -13.62
CA ALA A 95 -0.16 23.57 -14.01
C ALA A 95 -0.69 23.11 -15.38
N LEU A 96 -1.99 23.25 -15.63
CA LEU A 96 -2.58 22.90 -16.92
C LEU A 96 -2.04 23.77 -18.06
N ALA A 97 -1.85 25.07 -17.82
CA ALA A 97 -1.32 26.00 -18.81
C ALA A 97 0.14 25.69 -19.15
N ALA A 98 0.99 25.49 -18.13
CA ALA A 98 2.39 25.16 -18.30
C ALA A 98 2.56 23.79 -18.99
N GLU A 99 1.77 22.80 -18.61
CA GLU A 99 1.79 21.49 -19.24
C GLU A 99 1.40 21.54 -20.72
N LYS A 100 0.34 22.28 -21.04
CA LYS A 100 -0.11 22.46 -22.43
C LYS A 100 0.93 23.20 -23.28
N ALA A 101 1.68 24.12 -22.68
CA ALA A 101 2.79 24.81 -23.35
C ALA A 101 3.95 23.85 -23.65
N LEU A 102 4.30 22.98 -22.71
CA LEU A 102 5.33 21.96 -22.89
C LEU A 102 4.94 20.93 -23.96
N LYS A 103 3.67 20.48 -23.97
CA LYS A 103 3.17 19.52 -24.97
C LYS A 103 2.99 20.08 -26.39
N SER A 104 2.84 21.39 -26.56
CA SER A 104 2.73 22.02 -27.90
C SER A 104 4.07 22.53 -28.44
N GLY A 105 5.16 22.42 -27.67
CA GLY A 105 6.45 23.03 -27.98
C GLY A 105 7.47 22.12 -28.69
N GLU A 106 7.06 20.93 -29.16
CA GLU A 106 7.94 19.96 -29.85
C GLU A 106 7.47 19.65 -31.27
#